data_AF-A0A944EGW1-F1
#
_entry.id   AF-A0A944EGW1-F1
#
_cell.length_a   1.000
_cell.length_b   1.000
_cell.length_c   1.000
_cell.angle_alpha   90.00
_cell.angle_beta   90.00
_cell.angle_gamma   90.00
#
_symmetry.space_group_name_H-M   'P 1'
#
loop_
_entity.id
_entity.type
_entity.pdbx_description
1 polymer ?
#
loop_
_entity_poly.entity_id
_entity_poly.type
_entity_poly.pdbx_seq_one_letter_code
_entity_poly.pdbx_strand_id
1 'polypeptide(L)'
;MKRREQAAAERELQAARREELAAERERAALRRAALVSLGAEGNDLVDAERLLAVDDEDADESQISAAAEALRSRRPELFGEVRMQVPAAPDGAPAGRGPQRKTPVSRPGSAGLEMARRRGLVPAAEFSDAR
;
A
#
# COMPACT_ATOMS: atom_id res chain seq x y z
N MET A 1 13.09 66.26 2.35
CA MET A 1 13.07 65.22 3.42
C MET A 1 11.83 64.33 3.31
N LYS A 2 10.59 64.85 3.39
CA LYS A 2 9.33 64.05 3.40
C LYS A 2 9.15 62.96 2.33
N ARG A 3 9.52 63.17 1.06
CA ARG A 3 9.38 62.14 0.00
C ARG A 3 10.28 60.92 0.19
N ARG A 4 11.45 61.07 0.83
CA ARG A 4 12.37 59.95 1.07
C ARG A 4 11.90 59.07 2.23
N GLU A 5 11.32 59.67 3.27
CA GLU A 5 10.68 58.91 4.37
C GLU A 5 9.45 58.12 3.89
N GLN A 6 8.61 58.73 3.05
CA GLN A 6 7.45 58.03 2.47
C GLN A 6 7.89 56.84 1.62
N ALA A 7 8.91 57.01 0.78
CA ALA A 7 9.46 55.92 -0.02
C ALA A 7 10.13 54.81 0.83
N ALA A 8 10.71 55.15 1.99
CA ALA A 8 11.25 54.17 2.92
C ALA A 8 10.13 53.37 3.60
N ALA A 9 9.10 54.04 4.10
CA ALA A 9 7.94 53.42 4.74
C ALA A 9 7.17 52.50 3.76
N GLU A 10 6.98 52.93 2.51
CA GLU A 10 6.33 52.10 1.48
C GLU A 10 7.14 50.84 1.14
N ARG A 11 8.49 50.94 1.10
CA ARG A 11 9.36 49.79 0.87
C ARG A 11 9.32 48.80 2.02
N GLU A 12 9.29 49.29 3.25
CA GLU A 12 9.20 48.46 4.46
C GLU A 12 7.86 47.72 4.51
N LEU A 13 6.75 48.41 4.23
CA LEU A 13 5.42 47.78 4.09
C LEU A 13 5.37 46.73 2.98
N GLN A 14 6.00 46.99 1.83
CA GLN A 14 6.08 46.00 0.75
C GLN A 14 6.96 44.79 1.11
N ALA A 15 8.04 45.00 1.86
CA ALA A 15 8.88 43.92 2.35
C ALA A 15 8.12 43.04 3.34
N ALA A 16 7.46 43.65 4.35
CA ALA A 16 6.64 42.95 5.33
C ALA A 16 5.54 42.09 4.68
N ARG A 17 4.78 42.65 3.73
CA ARG A 17 3.75 41.89 3.00
C ARG A 17 4.31 40.72 2.21
N ARG A 18 5.50 40.85 1.64
CA ARG A 18 6.14 39.76 0.89
C ARG A 18 6.60 38.64 1.83
N GLU A 19 7.08 39.00 3.01
CA GLU A 19 7.50 38.07 4.04
C GLU A 19 6.29 37.31 4.61
N GLU A 20 5.20 38.00 4.92
CA GLU A 20 3.93 37.38 5.34
C GLU A 20 3.43 36.36 4.30
N LEU A 21 3.36 36.76 3.03
CA LEU A 21 2.96 35.87 1.94
C LEU A 21 3.91 34.68 1.74
N ALA A 22 5.20 34.84 2.03
CA ALA A 22 6.17 33.75 1.96
C ALA A 22 5.96 32.77 3.12
N ALA A 23 5.78 33.29 4.34
CA ALA A 23 5.51 32.48 5.53
C ALA A 23 4.20 31.68 5.41
N GLU A 24 3.13 32.30 4.89
CA GLU A 24 1.86 31.60 4.63
C GLU A 24 2.04 30.43 3.65
N ARG A 25 2.79 30.65 2.56
CA ARG A 25 3.06 29.61 1.56
C ARG A 25 3.88 28.47 2.13
N GLU A 26 4.88 28.78 2.95
CA GLU A 26 5.71 27.79 3.61
C GLU A 26 4.87 26.92 4.56
N ARG A 27 4.03 27.53 5.40
CA ARG A 27 3.11 26.79 6.28
C ARG A 27 2.16 25.89 5.51
N ALA A 28 1.59 26.40 4.41
CA ALA A 28 0.72 25.61 3.55
C ALA A 28 1.47 24.44 2.90
N ALA A 29 2.75 24.61 2.56
CA ALA A 29 3.60 23.54 2.04
C ALA A 29 3.91 22.48 3.12
N LEU A 30 4.21 22.88 4.35
CA LEU A 30 4.43 21.95 5.47
C LEU A 30 3.20 21.12 5.78
N ARG A 31 2.01 21.74 5.85
CA ARG A 31 0.74 21.05 6.04
C ARG A 31 0.48 20.02 4.93
N ARG A 32 0.69 20.41 3.68
CA ARG A 32 0.61 19.50 2.53
C ARG A 32 1.59 18.34 2.62
N ALA A 33 2.85 18.63 2.91
CA ALA A 33 3.90 17.62 2.99
C ALA A 33 3.59 16.56 4.06
N ALA A 34 3.08 16.97 5.22
CA ALA A 34 2.67 16.06 6.29
C ALA A 34 1.47 15.18 5.89
N LEU A 35 0.50 15.71 5.16
CA LEU A 35 -0.66 14.93 4.69
C LEU A 35 -0.26 13.93 3.60
N VAL A 36 0.56 14.37 2.64
CA VAL A 36 1.06 13.52 1.55
C VAL A 36 1.96 12.40 2.09
N SER A 37 2.81 12.68 3.08
CA SER A 37 3.67 11.64 3.67
C SER A 37 2.87 10.54 4.37
N LEU A 38 1.67 10.84 4.85
CA LEU A 38 0.73 9.87 5.41
C LEU A 38 -0.11 9.12 4.36
N GLY A 39 -0.01 9.49 3.08
CA GLY A 39 -0.68 8.83 1.96
C GLY A 39 -1.93 9.55 1.45
N ALA A 40 -2.17 10.81 1.82
CA ALA A 40 -3.27 11.58 1.24
C ALA A 40 -2.91 12.05 -0.18
N GLU A 41 -3.79 11.80 -1.15
CA GLU A 41 -3.56 12.07 -2.57
C GLU A 41 -4.79 12.67 -3.24
N GLY A 42 -4.59 13.38 -4.35
CA GLY A 42 -5.68 13.86 -5.21
C GLY A 42 -6.75 14.67 -4.46
N ASN A 43 -8.02 14.25 -4.59
CA ASN A 43 -9.15 14.89 -3.92
C ASN A 43 -9.12 14.68 -2.40
N ASP A 44 -8.63 13.52 -1.95
CA ASP A 44 -8.56 13.19 -0.53
C ASP A 44 -7.53 14.08 0.19
N LEU A 45 -6.45 14.49 -0.50
CA LEU A 45 -5.52 15.50 0.02
C LEU A 45 -6.20 16.85 0.24
N VAL A 46 -7.03 17.30 -0.71
CA VAL A 46 -7.75 18.58 -0.59
C VAL A 46 -8.77 18.52 0.55
N ASP A 47 -9.45 17.40 0.72
CA ASP A 47 -10.39 17.20 1.81
C ASP A 47 -9.66 17.07 3.15
N ALA A 48 -8.52 16.39 3.21
CA ALA A 48 -7.68 16.32 4.39
C ALA A 48 -7.13 17.69 4.79
N GLU A 49 -6.71 18.54 3.84
CA GLU A 49 -6.30 19.93 4.11
C GLU A 49 -7.41 20.74 4.79
N ARG A 50 -8.67 20.59 4.34
CA ARG A 50 -9.83 21.29 4.91
C ARG A 50 -10.22 20.77 6.28
N LEU A 51 -9.92 19.52 6.57
CA LEU A 51 -10.28 18.83 7.81
C LEU A 51 -9.16 18.84 8.85
N LEU A 52 -7.96 19.24 8.45
CA LEU A 52 -6.82 19.36 9.35
C LEU A 52 -7.07 20.52 10.33
N ALA A 53 -7.65 20.17 11.48
CA ALA A 53 -7.78 21.07 12.60
C ALA A 53 -6.44 21.14 13.34
N VAL A 54 -5.79 22.30 13.26
CA VAL A 54 -4.61 22.62 14.05
C VAL A 54 -5.01 23.74 15.00
N ASP A 55 -4.84 23.52 16.30
CA ASP A 55 -5.29 24.47 17.33
C ASP A 55 -4.51 25.79 17.30
N ASP A 56 -3.34 25.81 16.65
CA ASP A 56 -2.43 26.95 16.55
C ASP A 56 -2.16 27.31 15.06
N GLU A 57 -2.27 28.60 14.72
CA GLU A 57 -1.98 29.12 13.38
C GLU A 57 -0.47 29.11 13.07
N ASP A 58 0.37 29.11 14.12
CA ASP A 58 1.83 29.06 14.10
C ASP A 58 2.38 27.67 14.43
N ALA A 59 1.52 26.64 14.39
CA ALA A 59 1.93 25.27 14.71
C ALA A 59 3.16 24.81 13.92
N ASP A 60 4.10 24.21 14.65
CA ASP A 60 5.32 23.67 14.08
C ASP A 60 5.06 22.36 13.29
N GLU A 61 6.07 21.90 12.57
CA GLU A 61 5.99 20.67 11.77
C GLU A 61 5.57 19.44 12.60
N SER A 62 5.96 19.38 13.88
CA SER A 62 5.64 18.27 14.78
C SER A 62 4.18 18.29 15.23
N GLN A 63 3.62 19.48 15.46
CA GLN A 63 2.22 19.65 15.79
C GLN A 63 1.33 19.37 14.58
N ILE A 64 1.75 19.82 13.39
CA ILE A 64 1.07 19.54 12.13
C ILE A 64 1.05 18.02 11.85
N SER A 65 2.17 17.33 12.05
CA SER A 65 2.23 15.87 11.84
C SER A 65 1.37 15.11 12.85
N ALA A 66 1.39 15.49 14.12
CA ALA A 66 0.53 14.90 15.15
C ALA A 66 -0.97 15.11 14.84
N ALA A 67 -1.36 16.30 14.40
CA ALA A 67 -2.73 16.58 13.98
C ALA A 67 -3.14 15.76 12.76
N ALA A 68 -2.22 15.57 11.80
CA ALA A 68 -2.45 14.76 10.62
C ALA A 68 -2.59 13.26 10.96
N GLU A 69 -1.80 12.74 11.89
CA GLU A 69 -1.95 11.37 12.41
C GLU A 69 -3.28 11.18 13.16
N ALA A 70 -3.67 12.15 13.98
CA ALA A 70 -4.97 12.14 14.64
C ALA A 70 -6.12 12.21 13.63
N LEU A 71 -5.97 12.94 12.53
CA LEU A 71 -6.94 12.95 11.43
C LEU A 71 -7.00 11.58 10.73
N ARG A 72 -5.86 10.98 10.39
CA ARG A 72 -5.78 9.63 9.81
C ARG A 72 -6.42 8.57 10.68
N SER A 73 -6.25 8.67 12.00
CA SER A 73 -6.87 7.74 12.95
C SER A 73 -8.40 7.85 12.95
N ARG A 74 -8.94 9.05 12.70
CA ARG A 74 -10.39 9.30 12.65
C ARG A 74 -10.99 9.02 11.26
N ARG A 75 -10.21 9.23 10.19
CA ARG A 75 -10.63 9.16 8.78
C ARG A 75 -9.55 8.51 7.93
N PRO A 76 -9.31 7.20 8.13
CA PRO A 76 -8.25 6.51 7.42
C PRO A 76 -8.50 6.44 5.90
N GLU A 77 -9.74 6.57 5.45
CA GLU A 77 -10.15 6.64 4.05
C GLU A 77 -9.52 7.80 3.25
N LEU A 78 -9.14 8.90 3.92
CA LEU A 78 -8.48 10.05 3.27
C LEU A 78 -7.00 9.80 2.96
N PHE A 79 -6.44 8.69 3.45
CA PHE A 79 -5.02 8.36 3.36
C PHE A 79 -4.81 7.03 2.60
N GLY A 80 -5.77 6.66 1.76
CA GLY A 80 -5.74 5.45 0.94
C GLY A 80 -6.34 4.21 1.59
N GLU A 81 -6.02 3.04 1.02
CA GLU A 81 -6.74 1.80 1.32
C GLU A 81 -6.51 1.31 2.76
N VAL A 82 -7.58 1.35 3.55
CA VAL A 82 -7.70 0.61 4.81
C VAL A 82 -7.74 -0.87 4.47
N ARG A 83 -6.55 -1.48 4.33
CA ARG A 83 -6.44 -2.94 4.33
C ARG A 83 -6.84 -3.41 5.72
N MET A 84 -8.13 -3.63 5.93
CA MET A 84 -8.60 -4.44 7.04
C MET A 84 -7.87 -5.77 6.89
N GLN A 85 -6.93 -6.03 7.80
CA GLN A 85 -6.39 -7.36 7.99
C GLN A 85 -7.56 -8.20 8.47
N VAL A 86 -8.27 -8.82 7.54
CA VAL A 86 -9.21 -9.87 7.88
C VAL A 86 -8.36 -10.95 8.55
N PRO A 87 -8.59 -11.28 9.84
CA PRO A 87 -7.85 -12.34 10.47
C PRO A 87 -8.02 -13.58 9.60
N ALA A 88 -6.90 -14.20 9.22
CA ALA A 88 -6.94 -15.50 8.55
C ALA A 88 -7.89 -16.37 9.36
N ALA A 89 -8.94 -16.89 8.72
CA ALA A 89 -9.88 -17.76 9.39
C ALA A 89 -9.08 -18.83 10.14
N PRO A 90 -9.40 -19.12 11.42
CA PRO A 90 -8.72 -20.19 12.13
C PRO A 90 -8.77 -21.43 11.23
N ASP A 91 -7.62 -22.07 11.07
CA ASP A 91 -7.33 -23.12 10.09
C ASP A 91 -8.28 -24.31 10.28
N GLY A 92 -9.53 -24.12 9.87
CA GLY A 92 -10.60 -25.08 9.86
C GLY A 92 -10.39 -25.94 8.65
N ALA A 93 -9.30 -26.72 8.69
CA ALA A 93 -9.03 -27.76 7.72
C ALA A 93 -10.33 -28.54 7.50
N PRO A 94 -10.80 -28.71 6.24
CA PRO A 94 -12.01 -29.45 5.99
C PRO A 94 -11.86 -30.83 6.62
N ALA A 95 -12.79 -31.17 7.51
CA ALA A 95 -12.85 -32.48 8.13
C ALA A 95 -12.74 -33.56 7.04
N GLY A 96 -11.65 -34.33 7.10
CA GLY A 96 -11.47 -35.54 6.33
C GLY A 96 -11.19 -35.36 4.84
N ARG A 97 -9.94 -35.01 4.47
CA ARG A 97 -9.39 -35.59 3.25
C ARG A 97 -9.20 -37.09 3.53
N GLY A 98 -10.16 -37.91 3.13
CA GLY A 98 -10.03 -39.37 3.14
C GLY A 98 -8.72 -39.79 2.45
N PRO A 99 -8.17 -40.98 2.76
CA PRO A 99 -6.87 -41.39 2.26
C PRO A 99 -6.81 -41.23 0.75
N GLN A 100 -5.87 -40.40 0.28
CA GLN A 100 -5.66 -40.20 -1.14
C GLN A 100 -5.26 -41.56 -1.72
N ARG A 101 -6.14 -42.15 -2.54
CA ARG A 101 -5.80 -43.33 -3.31
C ARG A 101 -4.66 -42.90 -4.24
N LYS A 102 -3.44 -43.30 -3.91
CA LYS A 102 -2.28 -43.17 -4.81
C LYS A 102 -2.63 -43.97 -6.06
N THR A 103 -3.07 -43.29 -7.11
CA THR A 103 -3.09 -43.89 -8.43
C THR A 103 -1.63 -44.15 -8.80
N PRO A 104 -1.22 -45.41 -9.05
CA PRO A 104 0.13 -45.65 -9.52
C PRO A 104 0.30 -44.89 -10.83
N VAL A 105 1.41 -44.14 -10.94
CA VAL A 105 1.79 -43.44 -12.17
C VAL A 105 2.04 -44.51 -13.23
N SER A 106 0.99 -44.81 -14.00
CA SER A 106 1.08 -45.72 -15.12
C SER A 106 1.89 -45.03 -16.21
N ARG A 107 3.06 -45.58 -16.54
CA ARG A 107 3.86 -45.10 -17.67
C ARG A 107 3.01 -45.12 -18.95
N PRO A 108 3.03 -44.08 -19.79
CA PRO A 108 2.34 -44.09 -21.07
C PRO A 108 2.71 -45.36 -21.86
N GLY A 109 1.70 -46.11 -22.32
CA GLY A 109 1.90 -47.36 -23.08
C GLY A 109 1.95 -48.66 -22.27
N SER A 110 1.99 -48.63 -20.93
CA SER A 110 2.00 -49.85 -20.09
C SER A 110 0.76 -50.73 -20.29
N ALA A 111 -0.43 -50.12 -20.42
CA ALA A 111 -1.68 -50.84 -20.63
C ALA A 111 -1.72 -51.58 -21.98
N GLY A 112 -1.16 -50.97 -23.03
CA GLY A 112 -1.04 -51.60 -24.35
C GLY A 112 -0.05 -52.76 -24.33
N LEU A 113 1.06 -52.62 -23.59
CA LEU A 113 2.05 -53.68 -23.42
C LEU A 113 1.49 -54.86 -22.62
N GLU A 114 0.72 -54.60 -21.56
CA GLU A 114 0.03 -55.65 -20.80
C GLU A 114 -0.99 -56.39 -21.68
N MET A 115 -1.77 -55.67 -22.49
CA MET A 115 -2.69 -56.27 -23.45
C MET A 115 -1.96 -57.10 -24.51
N ALA A 116 -0.81 -56.64 -25.01
CA ALA A 116 0.00 -57.39 -25.97
C ALA A 116 0.54 -58.70 -25.36
N ARG A 117 0.97 -58.67 -24.08
CA ARG A 117 1.39 -59.88 -23.34
C ARG A 117 0.24 -60.86 -23.18
N ARG A 118 -0.94 -60.41 -22.74
CA ARG A 118 -2.13 -61.26 -22.60
C ARG A 118 -2.56 -61.90 -23.93
N ARG A 119 -2.30 -61.22 -25.05
CA ARG A 119 -2.64 -61.69 -26.39
C ARG A 119 -1.51 -62.47 -27.08
N GLY A 120 -0.37 -62.67 -26.42
CA GLY A 120 0.78 -63.38 -26.98
C GLY A 120 1.45 -62.66 -28.16
N LEU A 121 1.22 -61.35 -28.31
CA LEU A 121 1.75 -60.53 -29.41
C LEU A 121 3.19 -60.06 -29.16
N VAL A 122 3.71 -60.27 -27.95
CA VAL A 122 5.11 -60.05 -27.60
C VAL A 122 5.73 -61.37 -27.14
N PRO A 123 6.91 -61.74 -27.66
CA PRO A 123 7.63 -62.92 -27.19
C PRO A 123 7.98 -62.75 -25.71
N ALA A 124 7.87 -63.83 -24.93
CA ALA A 124 8.41 -63.89 -23.58
C ALA A 124 9.95 -63.89 -23.66
N ALA A 125 10.54 -62.74 -23.95
CA ALA A 125 11.98 -62.57 -23.88
C ALA A 125 12.36 -62.44 -22.41
N GLU A 126 12.89 -63.54 -21.88
CA GLU A 126 13.78 -63.56 -20.73
C GLU A 126 14.84 -62.46 -20.85
N PHE A 127 14.78 -61.47 -19.98
CA PHE A 127 15.97 -60.76 -19.51
C PHE A 127 15.82 -60.55 -18.02
N SER A 128 16.27 -61.57 -17.29
CA SER A 128 16.76 -61.44 -15.92
C SER A 128 17.99 -60.54 -15.91
N ASP A 129 18.01 -59.64 -14.93
CA ASP A 129 19.15 -59.04 -14.21
C ASP A 129 20.38 -58.54 -14.97
N ALA A 130 20.69 -57.24 -14.80
CA ALA A 130 21.86 -56.78 -14.04
C ALA A 130 22.08 -55.25 -14.16
N ARG A 131 21.61 -54.48 -13.18
CA ARG A 131 22.39 -53.57 -12.31
C ARG A 131 21.49 -52.65 -11.48
#